data_AF-A0A923E9N9-F1
#
_entry.id   AF-A0A923E9N9-F1
#
_cell.length_a   1.000
_cell.length_b   1.000
_cell.length_c   1.000
_cell.angle_alpha   90.00
_cell.angle_beta   90.00
_cell.angle_gamma   90.00
#
_symmetry.space_group_name_H-M   'P 1'
#
loop_
_entity.id
_entity.type
_entity.pdbx_description
1 polymer ?
#
loop_
_entity_poly.entity_id
_entity_poly.type
_entity_poly.pdbx_seq_one_letter_code
_entity_poly.pdbx_strand_id
1 'polypeptide(L)' 'MGKGLISDLIKKRSVKYKGGSFTEINNKDFDQLIVLQGGNNFKKIFALKGKGVILVKYWGCADNDSIIKNISKKINLISN' A
#
# COMPACT_ATOMS: atom_id res chain seq x y z
N MET A 1 10.86 -15.19 1.68
CA MET A 1 9.78 -15.95 2.37
C MET A 1 8.60 -15.08 2.86
N GLY A 2 8.48 -13.79 2.49
CA GLY A 2 7.40 -12.90 2.99
C GLY A 2 6.21 -12.64 2.06
N LYS A 3 6.26 -13.07 0.79
CA LYS A 3 5.22 -12.74 -0.22
C LYS A 3 3.81 -13.25 0.12
N GLY A 4 3.70 -14.37 0.84
CA GLY A 4 2.41 -14.94 1.24
C GLY A 4 1.70 -14.13 2.33
N LEU A 5 2.47 -13.64 3.32
CA LEU A 5 1.91 -12.95 4.49
C LEU A 5 1.22 -11.63 4.15
N ILE A 6 1.78 -10.86 3.21
CA ILE A 6 1.15 -9.61 2.76
C ILE A 6 -0.07 -9.90 1.90
N SER A 7 -0.01 -10.90 1.00
CA SER A 7 -1.19 -11.38 0.26
C SER A 7 -2.33 -11.75 1.22
N ASP A 8 -2.04 -12.48 2.29
CA ASP A 8 -3.03 -12.89 3.27
C ASP A 8 -3.53 -11.71 4.12
N LEU A 9 -2.65 -10.76 4.45
CA LEU A 9 -3.05 -9.53 5.14
C LEU A 9 -4.01 -8.69 4.28
N ILE A 10 -3.72 -8.57 2.98
CA ILE A 10 -4.55 -7.89 2.00
C ILE A 10 -5.87 -8.63 1.86
N LYS A 11 -5.87 -9.95 1.62
CA LYS A 11 -7.10 -10.76 1.52
C LYS A 11 -7.95 -10.62 2.77
N LYS A 12 -7.39 -10.76 3.97
CA LYS A 12 -8.13 -10.60 5.24
C LYS A 12 -8.71 -9.19 5.40
N ARG A 13 -7.99 -8.15 4.98
CA ARG A 13 -8.47 -6.75 5.01
C ARG A 13 -9.46 -6.43 3.88
N SER A 14 -9.33 -7.06 2.72
CA SER A 14 -10.19 -6.92 1.54
C SER A 14 -11.49 -7.68 1.70
N VAL A 15 -11.49 -8.85 2.35
CA VAL A 15 -12.71 -9.54 2.78
C VAL A 15 -13.52 -8.69 3.76
N LYS A 16 -12.84 -7.90 4.62
CA LYS A 16 -13.48 -6.87 5.46
C LYS A 16 -13.94 -5.63 4.67
N TYR A 17 -13.37 -5.38 3.49
CA TYR A 17 -13.67 -4.24 2.60
C TYR A 17 -14.47 -4.72 1.39
N LYS A 18 -15.80 -4.80 1.57
CA LYS A 18 -16.81 -5.16 0.55
C LYS A 18 -16.51 -4.57 -0.85
N GLY A 19 -15.76 -5.29 -1.68
CA GLY A 19 -15.67 -5.04 -3.12
C GLY A 19 -14.66 -3.99 -3.62
N GLY A 20 -13.61 -3.65 -2.87
CA GLY A 20 -12.54 -2.78 -3.41
C GLY A 20 -11.61 -3.52 -4.38
N SER A 21 -11.16 -2.85 -5.44
CA SER A 21 -10.08 -3.37 -6.30
C SER A 21 -8.72 -3.14 -5.63
N PHE A 22 -7.79 -4.06 -5.84
CA PHE A 22 -6.39 -3.88 -5.45
C PHE A 22 -5.50 -3.95 -6.68
N THR A 23 -4.49 -3.09 -6.70
CA THR A 23 -3.47 -3.07 -7.73
C THR A 23 -2.11 -3.13 -7.05
N GLU A 24 -1.35 -4.17 -7.34
CA GLU A 24 0.06 -4.25 -6.97
C GLU A 24 0.87 -3.51 -8.01
N ILE A 25 1.70 -2.58 -7.57
CA ILE A 25 2.53 -1.74 -8.43
C ILE A 25 3.97 -2.19 -8.22
N ASN A 26 4.61 -2.67 -9.28
CA ASN A 26 6.04 -2.91 -9.27
C ASN A 26 6.77 -1.57 -9.31
N ASN A 27 7.48 -1.23 -8.25
CA ASN A 27 8.28 -0.03 -8.15
C ASN A 27 9.62 -0.39 -7.50
N LYS A 28 10.74 0.04 -8.11
CA LYS A 28 12.11 -0.26 -7.65
C LYS A 28 12.41 0.25 -6.24
N ASP A 29 11.66 1.23 -5.76
CA ASP A 29 11.84 1.82 -4.43
C ASP A 29 11.27 0.95 -3.30
N PHE A 30 10.41 -0.02 -3.62
CA PHE A 30 9.67 -0.84 -2.66
C PHE A 30 9.83 -2.33 -2.95
N ASP A 31 9.89 -3.14 -1.90
CA ASP A 31 9.79 -4.61 -2.06
C ASP A 31 8.37 -5.02 -2.41
N GLN A 32 7.39 -4.25 -1.91
CA GLN A 32 5.99 -4.43 -2.26
C GLN A 32 5.21 -3.11 -2.12
N LEU A 33 4.39 -2.80 -3.12
CA LEU A 33 3.51 -1.63 -3.10
C LEU A 33 2.11 -2.04 -3.58
N ILE A 34 1.10 -1.91 -2.73
CA ILE A 34 -0.28 -2.21 -3.05
C ILE A 34 -1.15 -0.98 -2.86
N VAL A 35 -1.93 -0.65 -3.88
CA VAL A 35 -2.98 0.37 -3.81
C VAL A 35 -4.32 -0.33 -3.80
N LEU A 36 -5.10 -0.09 -2.75
CA LEU A 36 -6.50 -0.52 -2.63
C LEU A 36 -7.40 0.67 -2.89
N GLN A 37 -8.32 0.52 -3.83
CA GLN A 37 -9.38 1.47 -4.09
C GLN A 37 -10.70 0.90 -3.58
N GLY A 38 -11.25 1.53 -2.54
CA GLY A 38 -12.56 1.22 -2.02
C GLY A 38 -13.64 2.14 -2.58
N GLY A 39 -14.90 1.79 -2.33
CA GLY A 39 -16.03 2.68 -2.61
C GLY A 39 -15.91 4.03 -1.87
N ASN A 40 -16.62 5.05 -2.38
CA ASN A 40 -16.67 6.41 -1.84
C ASN A 40 -15.32 7.16 -1.85
N ASN A 41 -14.56 7.06 -2.94
CA ASN A 41 -13.25 7.73 -3.11
C ASN A 41 -12.23 7.39 -2.02
N PHE A 42 -12.40 6.24 -1.37
CA PHE A 42 -11.49 5.81 -0.34
C PHE A 42 -10.30 5.07 -0.96
N LYS A 43 -9.09 5.46 -0.60
CA LYS A 43 -7.86 4.81 -1.06
C LYS A 43 -6.98 4.41 0.11
N LYS A 44 -6.33 3.25 -0.01
CA LYS A 44 -5.23 2.84 0.86
C LYS A 44 -4.02 2.48 0.05
N ILE A 45 -2.85 2.85 0.57
CA ILE A 45 -1.56 2.46 0.01
C ILE A 45 -0.81 1.71 1.10
N PHE A 46 -0.38 0.50 0.78
CA PHE A 46 0.52 -0.32 1.58
C PHE A 46 1.87 -0.35 0.88
N ALA A 47 2.90 0.08 1.58
CA ALA A 47 4.27 0.01 1.11
C ALA A 47 5.12 -0.79 2.09
N LEU A 48 5.92 -1.71 1.56
CA LEU A 48 6.90 -2.52 2.26
C LEU A 48 8.28 -2.26 1.66
N LYS A 49 9.28 -2.07 2.53
CA LYS A 49 10.70 -2.10 2.16
C LYS A 49 11.51 -2.61 3.35
N GLY A 50 12.25 -3.70 3.17
CA GLY A 50 12.97 -4.39 4.24
C GLY A 50 12.02 -4.77 5.38
N LYS A 51 12.28 -4.22 6.57
CA LYS A 51 11.41 -4.34 7.75
C LYS A 51 10.42 -3.18 7.90
N GLY A 52 10.58 -2.13 7.11
CA GLY A 52 9.75 -0.92 7.14
C GLY A 52 8.41 -1.15 6.46
N VAL A 53 7.32 -0.80 7.15
CA VAL A 53 5.96 -0.86 6.62
C VAL A 53 5.28 0.49 6.81
N ILE A 54 4.70 1.03 5.73
CA ILE A 54 3.87 2.24 5.78
C ILE A 54 2.48 1.92 5.23
N LEU A 55 1.46 2.29 6.00
CA LEU A 55 0.07 2.27 5.60
C LEU A 55 -0.46 3.70 5.55
N VAL A 56 -0.82 4.16 4.35
CA VAL A 56 -1.52 5.42 4.14
C VAL A 56 -2.99 5.14 3.82
N LYS A 57 -3.90 5.88 4.44
CA LYS A 57 -5.34 5.84 4.13
C LYS A 57 -5.79 7.27 3.89
N TYR A 58 -6.54 7.49 2.83
CA TYR A 58 -7.08 8.82 2.54
C TYR A 58 -8.40 8.71 1.77
N TRP A 59 -9.12 9.82 1.75
CA TRP A 59 -10.38 9.98 1.04
C TRP A 59 -10.22 11.08 -0.01
N GLY A 60 -10.80 10.91 -1.19
CA GLY A 60 -10.80 11.89 -2.27
C GLY A 60 -9.78 11.61 -3.39
N CYS A 61 -9.69 12.57 -4.33
CA CYS A 61 -8.80 12.51 -5.48
C CYS A 61 -7.44 13.14 -5.13
N ALA A 62 -6.63 12.42 -4.36
CA ALA A 62 -5.23 12.78 -4.18
C ALA A 62 -4.37 12.16 -5.29
N ASP A 63 -3.34 12.89 -5.70
CA ASP A 63 -2.34 12.42 -6.66
C ASP A 63 -1.55 11.24 -6.06
N ASN A 64 -1.73 10.05 -6.64
CA ASN A 64 -1.12 8.82 -6.12
C ASN A 64 0.41 8.91 -6.17
N ASP A 65 0.98 9.47 -7.23
CA ASP A 65 2.42 9.54 -7.45
C ASP A 65 3.11 10.41 -6.40
N SER A 66 2.54 11.57 -6.07
CA SER A 66 3.05 12.43 -5.00
C SER A 66 3.05 11.73 -3.63
N ILE A 67 1.98 10.97 -3.33
CA ILE A 67 1.90 10.19 -2.10
C ILE A 67 2.96 9.09 -2.09
N ILE A 68 3.08 8.32 -3.17
CA ILE A 68 4.06 7.23 -3.30
C ILE A 68 5.49 7.77 -3.16
N LYS A 69 5.81 8.91 -3.78
CA LYS A 69 7.12 9.56 -3.66
C LYS A 69 7.44 9.95 -2.22
N ASN A 70 6.45 10.46 -1.48
CA ASN A 70 6.63 10.80 -0.07
C ASN A 70 6.81 9.55 0.80
N ILE A 71 6.05 8.48 0.50
CA ILE A 71 6.21 7.17 1.17
C ILE A 71 7.62 6.61 0.91
N SER A 72 8.14 6.68 -0.33
CA SER A 72 9.48 6.22 -0.69
C SER A 72 10.56 6.91 0.16
N LYS A 73 10.46 8.24 0.35
CA LYS A 73 11.37 8.98 1.23
C LYS A 73 11.27 8.55 2.69
N LYS A 74 10.05 8.42 3.21
CA LYS A 74 9.81 8.09 4.63
C LYS A 74 10.14 6.64 4.97
N ILE A 75 9.87 5.70 4.06
CA ILE A 75 10.11 4.28 4.32
C ILE A 75 11.61 4.00 4.46
N ASN A 76 12.46 4.70 3.70
CA ASN A 76 13.91 4.62 3.82
C ASN A 76 14.43 4.98 5.23
N LEU A 77 13.68 5.78 6.00
CA LEU A 77 14.05 6.15 7.37
C LEU A 77 13.74 5.04 8.39
N ILE A 78 12.85 4.11 8.04
CA ILE A 78 12.35 3.06 8.94
C ILE A 78 12.63 1.64 8.43
N SER A 79 13.28 1.50 7.28
CA SER A 79 13.51 0.22 6.60
C SER A 79 14.83 -0.48 6.98
N ASN A 80 15.58 0.06 7.95
CA ASN A 80 16.83 -0.52 8.48
C ASN A 80 16.60 -1.85 9.22
#